data_AF-A0A378YXN8-F1
#
_entry.id   AF-A0A378YXN8-F1
#
_cell.length_a   1.000
_cell.length_b   1.000
_cell.length_c   1.000
_cell.angle_alpha   90.00
_cell.angle_beta   90.00
_cell.angle_gamma   90.00
#
_symmetry.space_group_name_H-M   'P 1'
#
loop_
_entity.id
_entity.type
_entity.pdbx_description
1 polymer ?
#
loop_
_entity_poly.entity_id
_entity_poly.type
_entity_poly.pdbx_seq_one_letter_code
_entity_poly.pdbx_strand_id
1 'polypeptide(L)'
;MRRREFVRAAVGAVGGFVVGGCGMDGNDVGSEAGGGWTMPEEGRRHVRTWMSFGADERVYGAELLPLVRRDLATIATTIARFEPVSMLVRAEEMELARGLLGGGISS
;
A
#
# COMPACT_ATOMS: atom_id res chain seq x y z
N MET A 1 -12.42 9.68 -24.99
CA MET A 1 -13.85 9.31 -25.15
C MET A 1 -13.98 7.80 -25.24
N ARG A 2 -15.11 7.26 -24.74
CA ARG A 2 -15.56 5.84 -24.65
C ARG A 2 -15.16 5.17 -23.32
N ARG A 3 -15.92 5.39 -22.25
CA ARG A 3 -17.22 4.80 -21.86
C ARG A 3 -17.10 3.31 -21.55
N ARG A 4 -17.08 2.98 -20.26
CA ARG A 4 -17.38 1.66 -19.73
C ARG A 4 -18.47 1.81 -18.68
N GLU A 5 -19.72 1.83 -19.19
CA GLU A 5 -20.92 1.49 -18.43
C GLU A 5 -21.20 0.01 -18.66
N PHE A 6 -21.28 -0.78 -17.58
CA PHE A 6 -21.73 -2.18 -17.53
C PHE A 6 -21.67 -2.52 -16.02
N VAL A 7 -22.69 -2.87 -15.23
CA VAL A 7 -24.03 -3.42 -15.46
C VAL A 7 -24.90 -2.98 -14.28
N ARG A 8 -26.10 -2.44 -14.56
CA ARG A 8 -27.23 -2.44 -13.63
C ARG A 8 -27.79 -3.87 -13.60
N ALA A 9 -27.67 -4.55 -12.46
CA ALA A 9 -28.46 -5.75 -12.19
C ALA A 9 -29.48 -5.38 -11.12
N ALA A 10 -30.74 -5.24 -11.55
CA ALA A 10 -31.89 -5.15 -10.69
C ALA A 10 -32.27 -6.55 -10.20
N VAL A 11 -32.45 -6.72 -8.89
CA VAL A 11 -33.24 -7.82 -8.33
C VAL A 11 -34.30 -7.18 -7.45
N GLY A 12 -35.55 -7.30 -7.89
CA GLY A 12 -36.72 -6.93 -7.12
C GLY A 12 -37.05 -8.02 -6.11
N ALA A 13 -37.44 -7.60 -4.91
CA ALA A 13 -38.20 -8.41 -3.98
C ALA A 13 -39.40 -7.58 -3.50
N VAL A 14 -40.57 -7.91 -4.04
CA VAL A 14 -41.86 -7.55 -3.46
C VAL A 14 -42.07 -8.47 -2.27
N GLY A 15 -42.31 -7.91 -1.08
CA GLY A 15 -42.67 -8.72 0.08
C GLY A 15 -42.86 -7.96 1.39
N GLY A 16 -44.11 -7.55 1.68
CA GLY A 16 -44.73 -7.81 2.98
C GLY A 16 -44.37 -6.93 4.19
N PHE A 17 -45.23 -5.94 4.41
CA PHE A 17 -45.60 -5.25 5.65
C PHE A 17 -45.53 -6.06 6.97
N VAL A 18 -44.85 -5.55 8.02
CA VAL A 18 -45.34 -5.50 9.41
C VAL A 18 -44.76 -4.25 10.10
N VAL A 19 -45.64 -3.28 10.40
CA VAL A 19 -45.40 -2.26 11.43
C VAL A 19 -45.74 -2.88 12.78
N GLY A 20 -44.78 -2.93 13.70
CA GLY A 20 -45.03 -3.42 15.04
C GLY A 20 -43.87 -3.21 16.01
N GLY A 21 -44.07 -2.31 16.98
CA GLY A 21 -43.46 -2.40 18.31
C GLY A 21 -42.27 -1.49 18.58
N CYS A 22 -42.50 -0.41 19.34
CA CYS A 22 -41.47 0.34 20.05
C CYS A 22 -40.57 -0.59 20.86
N GLY A 23 -39.26 -0.42 20.75
CA GLY A 23 -38.33 -1.14 21.60
C GLY A 23 -36.90 -0.63 21.45
N MET A 24 -36.42 -0.01 22.53
CA MET A 24 -35.04 0.28 22.88
C MET A 24 -34.48 1.59 22.34
N ASP A 25 -34.40 2.53 23.28
CA ASP A 25 -33.52 3.69 23.30
C ASP A 25 -32.24 3.41 22.51
N GLY A 26 -32.20 3.96 21.30
CA GLY A 26 -30.97 4.13 20.57
C GLY A 26 -30.11 5.03 21.43
N ASN A 27 -29.22 4.42 22.19
CA ASN A 27 -28.03 5.07 22.69
C ASN A 27 -27.38 5.65 21.42
N ASP A 28 -27.63 6.94 21.16
CA ASP A 28 -26.86 7.75 20.23
C ASP A 28 -25.45 7.76 20.81
N VAL A 29 -24.72 6.67 20.57
CA VAL A 29 -23.28 6.70 20.49
C VAL A 29 -23.06 7.61 19.30
N GLY A 30 -22.99 8.91 19.59
CA GLY A 30 -22.43 9.90 18.73
C GLY A 30 -21.06 9.37 18.37
N SER A 31 -21.01 8.64 17.27
CA SER A 31 -19.78 8.33 16.58
C SER A 31 -19.37 9.69 16.04
N GLU A 32 -18.68 10.45 16.90
CA GLU A 32 -17.71 11.41 16.45
C GLU A 32 -16.65 10.60 15.70
N ALA A 33 -16.99 10.21 14.47
CA ALA A 33 -16.02 9.90 13.44
C ALA A 33 -15.33 11.24 13.13
N GLY A 34 -14.48 11.68 14.06
CA GLY A 34 -13.55 12.78 13.86
C GLY A 34 -12.88 12.53 12.52
N GLY A 35 -13.07 13.47 11.58
CA GLY A 35 -12.82 13.35 10.15
C GLY A 35 -12.07 12.08 9.75
N GLY A 36 -12.82 11.04 9.40
CA GLY A 36 -12.30 9.67 9.32
C GLY A 36 -11.05 9.57 8.45
N TRP A 37 -9.95 9.11 9.04
CA TRP A 37 -8.78 8.70 8.27
C TRP A 37 -9.18 7.57 7.33
N THR A 38 -8.95 7.81 6.04
CA THR A 38 -9.20 6.84 4.97
C THR A 38 -7.92 6.65 4.17
N MET A 39 -7.72 5.44 3.64
CA MET A 39 -6.60 5.15 2.76
C MET A 39 -6.78 5.93 1.45
N PRO A 40 -5.87 6.85 1.10
CA PRO A 40 -5.95 7.55 -0.17
C PRO A 40 -5.71 6.58 -1.34
N GLU A 41 -6.18 6.99 -2.51
CA GLU A 41 -5.82 6.35 -3.77
C GLU A 41 -4.32 6.52 -4.07
N GLU A 42 -3.68 5.48 -4.64
CA GLU A 42 -2.22 5.39 -4.83
C GLU A 42 -1.67 6.36 -5.90
N GLY A 43 -2.48 6.82 -6.84
CA GLY A 43 -2.11 7.86 -7.80
C GLY A 43 -2.06 9.28 -7.21
N ARG A 44 -2.46 9.47 -5.95
CA ARG A 44 -2.28 10.77 -5.27
C ARG A 44 -0.81 11.03 -5.02
N ARG A 45 -0.44 12.32 -4.92
CA ARG A 45 0.94 12.72 -4.63
C ARG A 45 1.46 12.06 -3.37
N HIS A 46 2.53 11.29 -3.50
CA HIS A 46 3.24 10.70 -2.38
C HIS A 46 4.21 11.70 -1.74
N VAL A 47 4.44 11.53 -0.43
CA VAL A 47 5.51 12.21 0.30
C VAL A 47 6.83 11.45 0.13
N ARG A 48 6.77 10.11 0.15
CA ARG A 48 7.90 9.21 -0.03
C ARG A 48 7.46 7.78 -0.29
N THR A 49 8.36 6.99 -0.85
CA THR A 49 8.25 5.53 -0.94
C THR A 49 9.12 4.86 0.13
N TRP A 50 8.62 3.77 0.71
CA TRP A 50 9.38 2.89 1.60
C TRP A 50 9.67 1.56 0.91
N MET A 51 10.90 1.07 1.00
CA MET A 51 11.32 -0.21 0.45
C MET A 51 12.19 -0.97 1.46
N SER A 52 12.32 -2.29 1.28
CA SER A 52 13.24 -3.10 2.08
C SER A 52 14.30 -3.74 1.20
N PHE A 53 15.53 -3.75 1.69
CA PHE A 53 16.65 -4.47 1.11
C PHE A 53 16.80 -5.80 1.86
N GLY A 54 15.81 -6.68 1.68
CA GLY A 54 15.63 -7.88 2.50
C GLY A 54 15.85 -9.21 1.78
N ALA A 55 16.42 -9.20 0.56
CA ALA A 55 16.62 -10.41 -0.23
C ALA A 55 17.46 -11.44 0.55
N ASP A 56 16.91 -12.64 0.73
CA ASP A 56 17.50 -13.70 1.54
C ASP A 56 17.82 -14.93 0.67
N GLU A 57 18.97 -15.55 0.92
CA GLU A 57 19.42 -16.72 0.17
C GLU A 57 18.46 -17.90 0.30
N ARG A 58 17.76 -18.06 1.43
CA ARG A 58 16.79 -19.13 1.63
C ARG A 58 15.55 -18.99 0.73
N VAL A 59 15.29 -17.78 0.25
CA VAL A 59 14.15 -17.46 -0.62
C VAL A 59 14.57 -17.49 -2.09
N TYR A 60 15.71 -16.87 -2.42
CA TYR A 60 16.14 -16.67 -3.80
C TYR A 60 17.26 -17.62 -4.27
N GLY A 61 17.90 -18.34 -3.34
CA GLY A 61 19.09 -19.14 -3.62
C GLY A 61 20.34 -18.30 -3.86
N ALA A 62 21.51 -18.94 -3.77
CA ALA A 62 22.81 -18.29 -3.92
C ALA A 62 23.00 -17.62 -5.29
N GLU A 63 22.45 -18.22 -6.36
CA GLU A 63 22.64 -17.74 -7.73
C GLU A 63 21.84 -16.46 -8.02
N LEU A 64 20.59 -16.35 -7.54
CA LEU A 64 19.74 -15.20 -7.84
C LEU A 64 19.88 -14.07 -6.83
N LEU A 65 20.37 -14.35 -5.62
CA LEU A 65 20.50 -13.34 -4.57
C LEU A 65 21.25 -12.06 -5.03
N PRO A 66 22.39 -12.14 -5.75
CA PRO A 66 23.05 -10.94 -6.26
C PRO A 66 22.23 -10.17 -7.29
N LEU A 67 21.47 -10.88 -8.13
CA LEU A 67 20.61 -10.28 -9.16
C LEU A 67 19.44 -9.52 -8.52
N VAL A 68 18.75 -10.14 -7.57
CA VAL A 68 17.62 -9.52 -6.85
C VAL A 68 18.06 -8.28 -6.09
N ARG A 69 19.22 -8.32 -5.43
CA ARG A 69 19.81 -7.16 -4.75
C ARG A 69 20.06 -5.99 -5.71
N ARG A 70 20.57 -6.27 -6.90
CA ARG A 70 20.78 -5.26 -7.95
C ARG A 70 19.46 -4.73 -8.50
N ASP A 71 18.46 -5.58 -8.67
CA ASP A 71 17.14 -5.17 -9.15
C ASP A 71 16.43 -4.29 -8.13
N LEU A 72 16.50 -4.62 -6.83
CA LEU A 72 15.99 -3.76 -5.75
C LEU A 72 16.64 -2.38 -5.77
N ALA A 73 17.96 -2.32 -5.96
CA ALA A 73 18.68 -1.05 -6.09
C ALA A 73 18.25 -0.27 -7.35
N THR A 74 18.01 -0.98 -8.47
CA THR A 74 17.54 -0.38 -9.73
C THR A 74 16.14 0.22 -9.56
N ILE A 75 15.22 -0.49 -8.90
CA ILE A 75 13.87 0.02 -8.61
C ILE A 75 13.96 1.25 -7.71
N ALA A 76 14.71 1.16 -6.60
CA ALA A 76 14.83 2.25 -5.65
C ALA A 76 15.41 3.52 -6.28
N THR A 77 16.48 3.39 -7.07
CA THR A 77 17.10 4.53 -7.78
C THR A 77 16.20 5.07 -8.88
N THR A 78 15.36 4.24 -9.50
CA THR A 78 14.37 4.67 -10.49
C THR A 78 13.26 5.50 -9.83
N ILE A 79 12.72 5.06 -8.69
CA ILE A 79 11.70 5.78 -7.93
C ILE A 79 12.26 7.09 -7.37
N ALA A 80 13.52 7.09 -6.91
CA ALA A 80 14.22 8.25 -6.38
C ALA A 80 14.26 9.46 -7.34
N ARG A 81 14.04 9.24 -8.64
CA ARG A 81 13.91 10.32 -9.65
C ARG A 81 12.61 11.11 -9.54
N PHE A 82 11.60 10.58 -8.88
CA PHE A 82 10.25 11.14 -8.78
C PHE A 82 9.91 11.55 -7.35
N GLU A 83 10.32 10.73 -6.37
CA GLU A 83 10.02 10.95 -4.96
C GLU A 83 11.10 10.36 -4.05
N PRO A 84 11.25 10.86 -2.81
CA PRO A 84 12.23 10.31 -1.86
C PRO A 84 11.97 8.83 -1.55
N VAL A 85 13.03 8.03 -1.48
CA VAL A 85 12.96 6.62 -1.07
C VAL A 85 13.66 6.43 0.27
N SER A 86 12.97 5.78 1.22
CA SER A 86 13.58 5.25 2.44
C SER A 86 13.76 3.75 2.32
N MET A 87 15.01 3.29 2.45
CA MET A 87 15.35 1.88 2.35
C MET A 87 15.63 1.29 3.74
N LEU A 88 14.87 0.29 4.13
CA LEU A 88 15.10 -0.49 5.34
C LEU A 88 16.14 -1.58 5.04
N VAL A 89 17.28 -1.55 5.73
CA VAL A 89 18.41 -2.46 5.50
C VAL A 89 18.81 -3.10 6.83
N ARG A 90 19.15 -4.39 6.82
CA ARG A 90 19.73 -5.07 7.99
C ARG A 90 21.12 -4.48 8.29
N ALA A 91 21.51 -4.46 9.56
CA ALA A 91 22.77 -3.82 9.98
C ALA A 91 23.99 -4.42 9.27
N GLU A 92 23.99 -5.74 9.10
CA GLU A 92 25.05 -6.52 8.43
C GLU A 92 25.09 -6.33 6.91
N GLU A 93 24.00 -5.86 6.29
CA GLU A 93 23.91 -5.63 4.84
C GLU A 93 24.10 -4.14 4.47
N MET A 94 24.35 -3.27 5.44
CA MET A 94 24.38 -1.83 5.25
C MET A 94 25.46 -1.38 4.23
N GLU A 95 26.67 -1.92 4.33
CA GLU A 95 27.75 -1.59 3.40
C GLU A 95 27.46 -2.07 1.98
N LEU A 96 26.87 -3.26 1.85
CA LEU A 96 26.45 -3.80 0.56
C LEU A 96 25.36 -2.91 -0.06
N ALA A 97 24.35 -2.55 0.72
CA ALA A 97 23.26 -1.69 0.26
C ALA A 97 23.78 -0.30 -0.16
N ARG A 98 24.67 0.32 0.63
CA ARG A 98 25.30 1.61 0.27
C ARG A 98 26.06 1.52 -1.05
N GLY A 99 26.80 0.43 -1.27
CA GLY A 99 27.52 0.20 -2.52
C GLY A 99 26.59 0.09 -3.75
N LEU A 100 25.41 -0.50 -3.59
CA LEU A 100 24.46 -0.69 -4.70
C LEU A 100 23.51 0.50 -4.93
N LEU A 101 23.06 1.16 -3.87
CA LEU A 101 22.05 2.22 -3.91
C LEU A 101 22.65 3.58 -4.31
N GLY A 102 23.96 3.77 -4.12
CA GLY A 102 24.62 5.06 -4.31
C GLY A 102 24.15 6.12 -3.30
N GLY A 103 24.73 7.32 -3.35
CA GLY A 103 24.48 8.39 -2.36
C GLY A 103 23.08 9.05 -2.42
N GLY A 104 22.16 8.56 -3.26
CA GLY A 104 20.85 9.19 -3.48
C GLY A 104 19.73 8.71 -2.56
N ILE A 105 19.99 7.76 -1.65
CA ILE A 105 18.96 7.10 -0.84
C ILE A 105 19.31 7.26 0.65
N SER A 106 18.36 7.79 1.44
CA SER A 106 18.51 7.91 2.89
C SER A 106 18.17 6.58 3.57
N SER A 107 19.12 6.00 4.30
CA SER A 107 18.93 4.84 5.18
C SER A 107 18.20 5.24 6.46
#